data_AF-A0A7C7LFT2-F1
#
_entry.id   AF-A0A7C7LFT2-F1
#
_cell.length_a   1.000
_cell.length_b   1.000
_cell.length_c   1.000
_cell.angle_alpha   90.00
_cell.angle_beta   90.00
_cell.angle_gamma   90.00
#
_symmetry.space_group_name_H-M   'P 1'
#
loop_
_entity.id
_entity.type
_entity.pdbx_description
1 polymer ?
#
loop_
_entity_poly.entity_id
_entity_poly.type
_entity_poly.pdbx_seq_one_letter_code
_entity_poly.pdbx_strand_id
1 'polypeptide(L)'
;MITFDDGYESCYTHAFPILKRYGFTATIFMLAGYVGKWNSWDARLGWKRFKHLSKDQITDLSLEGYTFGSHGLNHLFLTFQHHETVQTELKVSKSILEDILQKPIDCFAYPYGNYNPRITQLVKDADYHIAFSLNPSPQLINSQSYYLPRIGIYLWDTLNTFKTKLRQNGEIRFRIECAKNILINRLAYGNLIRFHASSN
;
A
#
# COMPACT_ATOMS: atom_id res chain seq x y z
N MET A 1 4.19 8.25 -11.31
CA MET A 1 3.55 8.45 -9.99
C MET A 1 4.43 7.82 -8.92
N ILE A 2 4.65 8.51 -7.80
CA ILE A 2 5.37 7.99 -6.63
C ILE A 2 4.33 7.66 -5.58
N THR A 3 4.39 6.47 -5.00
CA THR A 3 3.46 6.05 -3.96
C THR A 3 4.20 5.45 -2.77
N PHE A 4 3.76 5.76 -1.56
CA PHE A 4 4.22 5.13 -0.33
C PHE A 4 3.06 4.38 0.32
N ASP A 5 3.31 3.15 0.76
CA ASP A 5 2.32 2.35 1.50
C ASP A 5 2.57 2.47 3.01
N ASP A 6 1.61 1.96 3.77
CA ASP A 6 1.52 1.90 5.24
C ASP A 6 1.38 3.26 5.95
N GLY A 7 1.99 4.32 5.46
CA GLY A 7 1.90 5.65 6.08
C GLY A 7 2.93 5.87 7.20
N TYR A 8 4.15 5.38 7.04
CA TYR A 8 5.23 5.58 8.00
C TYR A 8 5.67 7.06 8.11
N GLU A 9 6.06 7.47 9.32
CA GLU A 9 6.58 8.82 9.64
C GLU A 9 7.87 9.16 8.86
N SER A 10 8.58 8.15 8.35
CA SER A 10 9.71 8.33 7.43
C SER A 10 9.33 9.04 6.13
N CYS A 11 8.07 8.94 5.70
CA CYS A 11 7.57 9.71 4.56
C CYS A 11 7.66 11.22 4.81
N TYR A 12 7.35 11.67 6.03
CA TYR A 12 7.44 13.08 6.42
C TYR A 12 8.86 13.50 6.75
N THR A 13 9.59 12.68 7.50
CA THR A 13 10.91 13.06 8.04
C THR A 13 12.06 12.89 7.05
N HIS A 14 11.92 12.00 6.06
CA HIS A 14 13.00 11.68 5.10
C HIS A 14 12.57 11.92 3.65
N ALA A 15 11.44 11.35 3.22
CA ALA A 15 11.04 11.43 1.81
C ALA A 15 10.60 12.85 1.42
N PHE A 16 9.78 13.49 2.25
CA PHE A 16 9.22 14.82 1.96
C PHE A 16 10.26 15.92 1.69
N PRO A 17 11.30 16.12 2.53
CA PRO A 17 12.33 17.13 2.25
C PRO A 17 13.04 16.91 0.91
N ILE A 18 13.28 15.65 0.54
CA ILE A 18 13.94 15.28 -0.71
C ILE A 18 13.00 15.54 -1.89
N LEU A 19 11.76 15.05 -1.84
CA LEU A 19 10.79 15.22 -2.91
C LEU A 19 10.48 16.71 -3.15
N LYS A 20 10.30 17.48 -2.08
CA LYS A 20 10.11 18.94 -2.14
C LYS A 20 11.28 19.65 -2.84
N ARG A 21 12.53 19.28 -2.53
CA ARG A 21 13.73 19.84 -3.19
C ARG A 21 13.73 19.65 -4.71
N TYR A 22 13.13 18.56 -5.19
CA TYR A 22 13.06 18.23 -6.62
C TYR A 22 11.70 18.56 -7.26
N GLY A 23 10.79 19.22 -6.54
CA GLY A 23 9.47 19.60 -7.04
C GLY A 23 8.52 18.42 -7.27
N PHE A 24 8.74 17.28 -6.60
CA PHE A 24 7.86 16.13 -6.67
C PHE A 24 6.87 16.07 -5.50
N THR A 25 5.70 15.50 -5.76
CA THR A 25 4.74 15.06 -4.75
C THR A 25 4.54 13.54 -4.85
N ALA A 26 3.85 12.96 -3.87
CA ALA A 26 3.54 11.54 -3.86
C ALA A 26 2.12 11.27 -3.32
N THR A 27 1.62 10.07 -3.59
CA THR A 27 0.42 9.52 -2.95
C THR A 27 0.83 8.63 -1.77
N ILE A 28 0.20 8.79 -0.62
CA ILE A 28 0.42 7.94 0.55
C ILE A 28 -0.84 7.10 0.80
N PHE A 29 -0.70 5.78 0.79
CA PHE A 29 -1.76 4.86 1.18
C PHE A 29 -1.66 4.59 2.68
N MET A 30 -2.60 5.14 3.44
CA MET A 30 -2.56 5.18 4.89
C MET A 30 -3.28 3.99 5.53
N LEU A 31 -2.65 3.38 6.53
CA LEU A 31 -3.33 2.52 7.49
C LEU A 31 -4.04 3.37 8.55
N ALA A 32 -5.34 3.59 8.36
CA ALA A 32 -6.12 4.53 9.17
C ALA A 32 -6.11 4.18 10.67
N GLY A 33 -6.06 2.88 11.02
CA GLY A 33 -6.04 2.41 12.41
C GLY A 33 -4.73 2.71 13.14
N TYR A 34 -3.69 3.10 12.38
CA TYR A 34 -2.33 3.33 12.85
C TYR A 34 -1.89 4.79 12.83
N VAL A 35 -2.75 5.75 12.48
CA VAL A 35 -2.42 7.19 12.55
C VAL A 35 -1.84 7.54 13.92
N GLY A 36 -0.61 8.07 13.93
CA GLY A 36 0.16 8.42 15.13
C GLY A 36 0.67 7.25 15.98
N LYS A 37 0.46 6.00 15.55
CA LYS A 37 0.82 4.77 16.29
C LYS A 37 2.02 4.06 15.68
N TRP A 38 2.54 3.09 16.42
CA TRP A 38 3.60 2.19 15.96
C TRP A 38 3.00 0.94 15.32
N ASN A 39 3.61 0.44 14.23
CA ASN A 39 3.20 -0.83 13.62
C ASN A 39 3.28 -1.99 14.63
N SER A 40 2.49 -3.04 14.35
CA SER A 40 2.41 -4.24 15.19
C SER A 40 2.61 -5.54 14.40
N TRP A 41 2.50 -5.54 13.08
CA TRP A 41 2.58 -6.75 12.26
C TRP A 41 4.02 -7.20 12.01
N ASP A 42 4.94 -6.29 11.64
CA ASP A 42 6.35 -6.66 11.41
C ASP A 42 7.11 -6.94 12.71
N ALA A 43 6.70 -6.29 13.80
CA ALA A 43 7.30 -6.46 15.12
C ALA A 43 7.26 -7.92 15.61
N ARG A 44 6.20 -8.65 15.25
CA ARG A 44 6.02 -10.07 15.59
C ARG A 44 7.03 -10.99 14.90
N LEU A 45 7.65 -10.51 13.82
CA LEU A 45 8.67 -11.25 13.06
C LEU A 45 10.10 -10.85 13.45
N GLY A 46 10.28 -10.12 14.56
CA GLY A 46 11.59 -9.67 15.04
C GLY A 46 12.12 -8.41 14.36
N TRP A 47 11.29 -7.73 13.57
CA TRP A 47 11.66 -6.49 12.89
C TRP A 47 11.43 -5.27 13.78
N LYS A 48 12.14 -4.18 13.48
CA LYS A 48 12.00 -2.91 14.19
C LYS A 48 10.58 -2.36 14.03
N ARG A 49 10.05 -1.76 15.09
CA ARG A 49 8.79 -1.02 15.02
C ARG A 49 9.01 0.32 14.33
N PHE A 50 8.09 0.70 13.46
CA PHE A 50 8.07 1.98 12.76
C PHE A 50 6.83 2.78 13.17
N LYS A 51 7.04 4.06 13.42
CA LYS A 51 5.98 5.00 13.75
C LYS A 51 5.29 5.48 12.47
N HIS A 52 3.99 5.67 12.54
CA HIS A 52 3.19 6.20 11.44
C HIS A 52 2.96 7.70 11.56
N LEU A 53 2.57 8.30 10.45
CA LEU A 53 2.24 9.72 10.37
C LEU A 53 1.16 10.08 11.40
N SER A 54 1.37 11.19 12.12
CA SER A 54 0.35 11.80 12.96
C SER A 54 -0.72 12.52 12.11
N LYS A 55 -1.84 12.89 12.74
CA LYS A 55 -2.88 13.71 12.09
C LYS A 55 -2.27 15.00 11.52
N ASP A 56 -1.47 15.71 12.30
CA ASP A 56 -0.85 16.97 11.89
C ASP A 56 0.08 16.78 10.70
N GLN A 57 0.91 15.73 10.71
CA GLN A 57 1.81 15.41 9.59
C GLN A 57 1.04 15.06 8.30
N ILE A 58 -0.12 14.39 8.42
CA ILE A 58 -1.00 14.09 7.28
C ILE A 58 -1.57 15.39 6.70
N THR A 59 -2.08 16.27 7.56
CA THR A 59 -2.63 17.58 7.15
C THR A 59 -1.56 18.45 6.49
N ASP A 60 -0.38 18.56 7.08
CA ASP A 60 0.77 19.30 6.54
C ASP A 60 1.15 18.81 5.14
N LEU A 61 1.31 17.49 4.95
CA LEU A 61 1.64 16.92 3.65
C LEU A 61 0.55 17.17 2.61
N SER A 62 -0.72 17.14 3.02
CA SER A 62 -1.84 17.45 2.11
C SER A 62 -1.80 18.90 1.63
N LEU A 63 -1.41 19.85 2.50
CA LEU A 63 -1.20 21.25 2.12
C LEU A 63 -0.02 21.44 1.17
N GLU A 64 0.99 20.57 1.27
CA GLU A 64 2.17 20.52 0.39
C GLU A 64 1.92 19.74 -0.92
N GLY A 65 0.66 19.39 -1.21
CA GLY A 65 0.27 18.77 -2.49
C GLY A 65 0.40 17.25 -2.54
N TYR A 66 0.64 16.58 -1.41
CA TYR A 66 0.53 15.12 -1.34
C TYR A 66 -0.93 14.69 -1.40
N THR A 67 -1.17 13.57 -2.05
CA THR A 67 -2.49 12.92 -2.08
C THR A 67 -2.50 11.72 -1.15
N PHE A 68 -3.69 11.33 -0.70
CA PHE A 68 -3.85 10.23 0.24
C PHE A 68 -4.88 9.23 -0.29
N GLY A 69 -4.57 7.95 -0.10
CA GLY A 69 -5.48 6.83 -0.32
C GLY A 69 -5.57 5.98 0.94
N SER A 70 -6.50 5.03 0.96
CA SER A 70 -6.63 4.07 2.06
C SER A 70 -5.79 2.82 1.80
N HIS A 71 -5.13 2.31 2.84
CA HIS A 71 -4.51 0.98 2.88
C HIS A 71 -5.25 0.03 3.84
N GLY A 72 -6.51 0.34 4.14
CA GLY A 72 -7.31 -0.37 5.14
C GLY A 72 -7.11 0.20 6.55
N LEU A 73 -7.60 -0.53 7.55
CA LEU A 73 -7.60 -0.10 8.93
C LEU A 73 -6.43 -0.75 9.70
N ASN A 74 -6.32 -2.08 9.62
CA ASN A 74 -5.43 -2.86 10.48
C ASN A 74 -4.36 -3.67 9.74
N HIS A 75 -4.17 -3.44 8.44
CA HIS A 75 -3.22 -4.17 7.58
C HIS A 75 -3.51 -5.68 7.52
N LEU A 76 -4.80 -6.04 7.37
CA LEU A 76 -5.24 -7.43 7.30
C LEU A 76 -5.09 -8.02 5.90
N PHE A 77 -4.85 -9.33 5.83
CA PHE A 77 -5.01 -10.09 4.58
C PHE A 77 -6.50 -10.25 4.26
N LEU A 78 -7.07 -9.28 3.55
CA LEU A 78 -8.52 -9.17 3.30
C LEU A 78 -9.13 -10.44 2.69
N THR A 79 -8.38 -11.16 1.85
CA THR A 79 -8.84 -12.40 1.19
C THR A 79 -9.15 -13.54 2.17
N PHE A 80 -8.63 -13.49 3.40
CA PHE A 80 -8.90 -14.47 4.46
C PHE A 80 -9.94 -14.02 5.48
N GLN A 81 -10.39 -12.77 5.41
CA GLN A 81 -11.31 -12.22 6.40
C GLN A 81 -12.77 -12.50 6.04
N HIS A 82 -13.66 -12.41 7.03
CA HIS A 82 -15.10 -12.45 6.81
C HIS A 82 -15.59 -11.14 6.16
N HIS A 83 -16.76 -11.20 5.52
CA HIS A 83 -17.33 -10.07 4.77
C HIS A 83 -17.46 -8.80 5.62
N GLU A 84 -18.00 -8.92 6.84
CA GLU A 84 -18.19 -7.81 7.77
C GLU A 84 -16.86 -7.17 8.21
N THR A 85 -15.84 -8.00 8.46
CA THR A 85 -14.49 -7.54 8.77
C THR A 85 -13.91 -6.72 7.62
N VAL A 86 -14.04 -7.21 6.38
CA VAL A 86 -13.56 -6.49 5.19
C VAL A 86 -14.33 -5.18 5.00
N GLN A 87 -15.67 -5.18 5.16
CA GLN A 87 -16.45 -3.95 5.09
C GLN A 87 -16.03 -2.92 6.14
N THR A 88 -15.71 -3.37 7.35
CA THR A 88 -15.18 -2.51 8.42
C THR A 88 -13.82 -1.95 8.03
N GLU A 89 -12.88 -2.80 7.58
CA GLU A 89 -11.56 -2.37 7.11
C GLU A 89 -11.65 -1.31 6.02
N LEU A 90 -12.63 -1.41 5.11
CA LEU A 90 -12.78 -0.49 3.97
C LEU A 90 -13.50 0.81 4.35
N LYS A 91 -14.67 0.72 5.00
CA LYS A 91 -15.53 1.89 5.27
C LYS A 91 -15.01 2.74 6.42
N VAL A 92 -14.53 2.11 7.50
CA VAL A 92 -14.01 2.85 8.66
C VAL A 92 -12.69 3.54 8.31
N SER A 93 -11.82 2.88 7.53
CA SER A 93 -10.59 3.53 7.08
C SER A 93 -10.86 4.73 6.17
N LYS A 94 -11.84 4.63 5.26
CA LYS A 94 -12.28 5.74 4.40
C LYS A 94 -12.73 6.93 5.25
N SER A 95 -13.71 6.70 6.13
CA SER A 95 -14.28 7.75 7.00
C SER A 95 -13.23 8.45 7.86
N ILE A 96 -12.32 7.71 8.50
CA ILE A 96 -11.26 8.32 9.33
C ILE A 96 -10.37 9.25 8.50
N LEU A 97 -9.99 8.83 7.30
CA LEU A 97 -9.11 9.61 6.45
C LEU A 97 -9.82 10.83 5.87
N GLU A 98 -11.09 10.69 5.48
CA GLU A 98 -11.94 11.81 5.04
C GLU A 98 -12.13 12.85 6.16
N ASP A 99 -12.33 12.39 7.41
CA ASP A 99 -12.43 13.26 8.58
C ASP A 99 -11.13 14.01 8.89
N ILE A 100 -9.97 13.38 8.67
CA ILE A 100 -8.67 14.03 8.87
C ILE A 100 -8.38 15.06 7.77
N LEU A 101 -8.63 14.69 6.51
CA LEU A 101 -8.21 15.46 5.34
C LEU A 101 -9.26 16.45 4.85
N GLN A 102 -10.51 16.30 5.29
CA GLN A 102 -11.67 17.08 4.83
C GLN A 102 -11.82 17.03 3.31
N LYS A 103 -11.51 15.87 2.72
CA LYS A 103 -11.50 15.59 1.27
C LYS A 103 -11.94 14.14 1.04
N PRO A 104 -12.57 13.82 -0.10
CA PRO A 104 -12.93 12.45 -0.43
C PRO A 104 -11.70 11.55 -0.59
N ILE A 105 -11.84 10.27 -0.23
CA ILE A 105 -10.80 9.25 -0.41
C ILE A 105 -11.24 8.22 -1.46
N ASP A 106 -10.80 8.45 -2.69
CA ASP A 106 -11.21 7.65 -3.86
C ASP A 106 -10.33 6.44 -4.16
N CYS A 107 -9.12 6.41 -3.60
CA CYS A 107 -8.10 5.43 -3.94
C CYS A 107 -7.84 4.44 -2.80
N PHE A 108 -7.71 3.16 -3.15
CA PHE A 108 -7.37 2.07 -2.23
C PHE A 108 -6.10 1.35 -2.68
N ALA A 109 -5.22 0.95 -1.76
CA ALA A 109 -4.17 -0.02 -2.05
C ALA A 109 -4.46 -1.30 -1.28
N TYR A 110 -4.48 -2.45 -1.96
CA TYR A 110 -4.69 -3.73 -1.27
C TYR A 110 -3.50 -4.04 -0.37
N PRO A 111 -3.70 -4.30 0.95
CA PRO A 111 -2.64 -4.83 1.81
C PRO A 111 -1.99 -6.06 1.16
N TYR A 112 -0.66 -6.08 1.17
CA TYR A 112 0.17 -7.12 0.54
C TYR A 112 -0.04 -7.28 -0.99
N GLY A 113 -0.78 -6.37 -1.63
CA GLY A 113 -1.15 -6.45 -3.04
C GLY A 113 -2.20 -7.51 -3.38
N ASN A 114 -2.85 -8.11 -2.37
CA ASN A 114 -3.69 -9.28 -2.55
C ASN A 114 -5.18 -8.94 -2.67
N TYR A 115 -5.82 -9.50 -3.69
CA TYR A 115 -7.23 -9.31 -3.97
C TYR A 115 -7.83 -10.57 -4.62
N ASN A 116 -9.15 -10.66 -4.62
CA ASN A 116 -9.93 -11.65 -5.37
C ASN A 116 -11.27 -10.99 -5.77
N PRO A 117 -12.12 -11.61 -6.62
CA PRO A 117 -13.36 -11.00 -7.07
C PRO A 117 -14.28 -10.51 -5.94
N ARG A 118 -14.32 -11.23 -4.80
CA ARG A 118 -15.08 -10.81 -3.61
C ARG A 118 -14.53 -9.51 -3.03
N ILE A 119 -13.22 -9.43 -2.82
CA ILE A 119 -12.58 -8.23 -2.25
C ILE A 119 -12.72 -7.04 -3.22
N THR A 120 -12.54 -7.24 -4.52
CA THR A 120 -12.74 -6.18 -5.50
C THR A 120 -14.17 -5.63 -5.45
N GLN A 121 -15.18 -6.50 -5.35
CA GLN A 121 -16.57 -6.04 -5.27
C GLN A 121 -16.80 -5.24 -3.97
N LEU A 122 -16.27 -5.70 -2.84
CA LEU A 122 -16.37 -4.99 -1.58
C LEU A 122 -15.70 -3.61 -1.61
N VAL A 123 -14.57 -3.46 -2.32
CA VAL A 123 -13.91 -2.17 -2.54
C VAL A 123 -14.79 -1.22 -3.34
N LYS A 124 -15.48 -1.71 -4.38
CA LYS A 124 -16.47 -0.92 -5.14
C LYS A 124 -17.65 -0.51 -4.27
N ASP A 125 -18.19 -1.45 -3.49
CA ASP A 125 -19.35 -1.21 -2.61
C ASP A 125 -19.01 -0.25 -1.45
N ALA A 126 -17.72 -0.10 -1.14
CA ALA A 126 -17.19 0.89 -0.20
C ALA A 126 -16.85 2.23 -0.87
N ASP A 127 -17.26 2.42 -2.13
CA ASP A 127 -17.15 3.67 -2.87
C ASP A 127 -15.70 4.13 -3.13
N TYR A 128 -14.76 3.19 -3.21
CA TYR A 128 -13.47 3.48 -3.83
C TYR A 128 -13.62 3.39 -5.34
N HIS A 129 -12.98 4.30 -6.08
CA HIS A 129 -13.05 4.37 -7.55
C HIS A 129 -11.81 3.78 -8.23
N ILE A 130 -10.69 3.77 -7.50
CA ILE A 130 -9.40 3.29 -7.99
C ILE A 130 -8.78 2.37 -6.93
N ALA A 131 -8.23 1.23 -7.35
CA ALA A 131 -7.48 0.36 -6.46
C ALA A 131 -6.17 -0.15 -7.07
N PHE A 132 -5.13 -0.20 -6.22
CA PHE A 132 -3.76 -0.53 -6.58
C PHE A 132 -3.34 -1.88 -6.01
N SER A 133 -2.65 -2.68 -6.81
CA SER A 133 -2.06 -3.97 -6.43
C SER A 133 -0.53 -3.98 -6.59
N LEU A 134 0.14 -5.01 -6.07
CA LEU A 134 1.58 -5.22 -6.22
C LEU A 134 1.90 -6.31 -7.27
N ASN A 135 1.01 -6.52 -8.25
CA ASN A 135 1.21 -7.48 -9.33
C ASN A 135 1.60 -6.75 -10.63
N PRO A 136 2.91 -6.50 -10.88
CA PRO A 136 3.37 -5.86 -12.11
C PRO A 136 3.29 -6.85 -13.27
N SER A 137 2.10 -7.09 -13.82
CA SER A 137 1.96 -7.80 -15.09
C SER A 137 1.93 -6.79 -16.23
N PRO A 138 2.85 -6.88 -17.21
CA PRO A 138 2.84 -6.02 -18.41
C PRO A 138 1.51 -6.09 -19.19
N GLN A 139 0.79 -7.20 -19.05
CA GLN A 139 -0.50 -7.45 -19.72
C GLN A 139 -1.69 -6.77 -18.99
N LEU A 140 -1.48 -6.31 -17.75
CA LEU A 140 -2.48 -5.59 -16.93
C LEU A 140 -2.32 -4.07 -16.99
N ILE A 141 -1.35 -3.55 -17.76
CA ILE A 141 -1.14 -2.11 -17.93
C ILE A 141 -2.35 -1.44 -18.59
N ASN A 142 -3.28 -2.22 -19.17
CA ASN A 142 -4.41 -1.71 -19.95
C ASN A 142 -5.82 -2.06 -19.42
N SER A 143 -6.01 -2.52 -18.18
CA SER A 143 -7.35 -2.99 -17.79
C SER A 143 -7.74 -2.84 -16.31
N GLN A 144 -8.69 -1.92 -16.11
CA GLN A 144 -9.62 -1.77 -14.98
C GLN A 144 -9.08 -1.04 -13.75
N SER A 145 -9.77 0.04 -13.38
CA SER A 145 -9.43 0.99 -12.30
C SER A 145 -9.11 0.35 -10.94
N TYR A 146 -9.47 -0.92 -10.74
CA TYR A 146 -9.35 -1.64 -9.46
C TYR A 146 -8.17 -2.61 -9.36
N TYR A 147 -7.30 -2.65 -10.37
CA TYR A 147 -6.15 -3.57 -10.41
C TYR A 147 -4.85 -2.86 -10.84
N LEU A 148 -4.74 -1.56 -10.63
CA LEU A 148 -3.61 -0.79 -11.14
C LEU A 148 -2.30 -1.37 -10.61
N PRO A 149 -1.41 -1.85 -11.50
CA PRO A 149 -0.21 -2.54 -11.09
C PRO A 149 0.83 -1.54 -10.58
N ARG A 150 1.51 -1.90 -9.48
CA ARG A 150 2.69 -1.19 -8.98
C ARG A 150 3.87 -2.13 -8.85
N ILE A 151 5.06 -1.55 -8.96
CA ILE A 151 6.33 -2.25 -8.73
C ILE A 151 6.96 -1.76 -7.43
N GLY A 152 7.21 -2.67 -6.51
CA GLY A 152 7.82 -2.35 -5.22
C GLY A 152 9.30 -1.98 -5.34
N ILE A 153 9.71 -0.97 -4.60
CA ILE A 153 11.12 -0.64 -4.33
C ILE A 153 11.43 -1.08 -2.90
N TYR A 154 12.44 -1.93 -2.73
CA TYR A 154 12.80 -2.57 -1.47
C TYR A 154 14.19 -2.13 -1.00
N LEU A 155 14.49 -2.38 0.28
CA LEU A 155 15.77 -2.00 0.91
C LEU A 155 17.00 -2.59 0.20
N TRP A 156 16.85 -3.77 -0.42
CA TRP A 156 17.93 -4.45 -1.16
C TRP A 156 17.98 -4.07 -2.65
N ASP A 157 17.18 -3.10 -3.11
CA ASP A 157 17.34 -2.57 -4.46
C ASP A 157 18.64 -1.78 -4.60
N THR A 158 19.39 -2.09 -5.66
CA THR A 158 20.55 -1.32 -6.09
C THR A 158 20.11 -0.22 -7.04
N LEU A 159 20.98 0.75 -7.33
CA LEU A 159 20.70 1.75 -8.37
C LEU A 159 20.38 1.10 -9.74
N ASN A 160 20.98 -0.05 -10.04
CA ASN A 160 20.73 -0.78 -11.29
C ASN A 160 19.35 -1.46 -11.30
N THR A 161 18.94 -2.09 -10.20
CA THR A 161 17.59 -2.68 -10.11
C THR A 161 16.53 -1.59 -10.07
N PHE A 162 16.77 -0.48 -9.36
CA PHE A 162 15.91 0.70 -9.39
C PHE A 162 15.72 1.26 -10.80
N LYS A 163 16.81 1.50 -11.54
CA LYS A 163 16.74 1.95 -12.95
C LYS A 163 15.97 0.97 -13.84
N THR A 164 16.16 -0.33 -13.61
CA THR A 164 15.46 -1.38 -14.36
C THR A 164 13.95 -1.34 -14.09
N LYS A 165 13.55 -1.21 -12.81
CA LYS A 165 12.15 -1.08 -12.39
C LYS A 165 11.50 0.19 -12.91
N LEU A 166 12.25 1.29 -13.00
CA LEU A 166 11.77 2.59 -13.49
C LEU A 166 11.53 2.58 -15.00
N ARG A 167 12.40 1.92 -15.78
CA ARG A 167 12.27 1.86 -17.25
C ARG A 167 11.02 1.15 -17.72
N GLN A 168 10.52 0.18 -16.94
CA GLN A 168 9.31 -0.60 -17.22
C GLN A 168 9.22 -1.15 -18.65
N ASN A 169 10.37 -1.37 -19.29
CA ASN A 169 10.43 -1.89 -20.65
C ASN A 169 10.42 -3.42 -20.61
N GLY A 170 9.88 -4.07 -21.64
CA GLY A 170 9.68 -5.53 -21.69
C GLY A 170 10.97 -6.38 -21.70
N GLU A 171 12.11 -5.79 -21.37
CA GLU A 171 13.39 -6.46 -21.26
C GLU A 171 13.36 -7.56 -20.19
N ILE A 172 14.18 -8.60 -20.41
CA ILE A 172 14.25 -9.77 -19.52
C ILE A 172 14.54 -9.40 -18.07
N ARG A 173 15.35 -8.35 -17.86
CA ARG A 173 15.70 -7.86 -16.51
C ARG A 173 14.49 -7.30 -15.79
N PHE A 174 13.63 -6.55 -16.47
CA PHE A 174 12.38 -6.04 -15.88
C PHE A 174 11.43 -7.19 -15.52
N ARG A 175 11.29 -8.18 -16.41
CA ARG A 175 10.48 -9.38 -16.13
C ARG A 175 10.98 -10.16 -14.91
N ILE A 176 12.30 -10.23 -14.71
CA ILE A 176 12.91 -10.81 -13.50
C ILE A 176 12.52 -10.01 -12.25
N GLU A 177 12.60 -8.68 -12.30
CA GLU A 177 12.18 -7.83 -11.17
C GLU A 177 10.67 -7.96 -10.86
N CYS A 178 9.82 -8.09 -11.88
CA CYS A 178 8.40 -8.41 -11.69
C CYS A 178 8.20 -9.77 -11.00
N ALA A 179 8.93 -10.80 -11.43
CA ALA A 179 8.85 -12.13 -10.84
C ALA A 179 9.32 -12.13 -9.37
N LYS A 180 10.38 -11.37 -9.04
CA LYS A 180 10.84 -11.18 -7.66
C LYS A 180 9.76 -10.54 -6.79
N ASN A 181 9.12 -9.46 -7.27
CA ASN A 181 8.02 -8.80 -6.56
C ASN A 181 6.88 -9.79 -6.25
N ILE A 182 6.44 -10.55 -7.26
CA ILE A 182 5.41 -11.59 -7.10
C ILE A 182 5.82 -12.64 -6.05
N LEU A 183 7.09 -13.07 -6.06
CA LEU A 183 7.59 -14.05 -5.10
C LEU A 183 7.60 -13.51 -3.66
N ILE A 184 8.03 -12.27 -3.46
CA ILE A 184 8.02 -11.60 -2.15
C ILE A 184 6.59 -11.57 -1.58
N ASN A 185 5.61 -11.15 -2.39
CA ASN A 185 4.21 -11.08 -1.97
C ASN A 185 3.64 -12.48 -1.66
N ARG A 186 4.02 -13.50 -2.46
CA ARG A 186 3.64 -14.90 -2.19
C ARG A 186 4.27 -15.45 -0.91
N LEU A 187 5.52 -15.11 -0.59
CA LEU A 187 6.18 -15.57 0.63
C LEU A 187 5.56 -14.91 1.88
N ALA A 188 5.23 -13.62 1.81
CA ALA A 188 4.46 -12.94 2.86
C ALA A 188 3.12 -13.66 3.11
N TYR A 189 2.44 -14.08 2.04
CA TYR A 189 1.20 -14.86 2.13
C TYR A 189 1.40 -16.28 2.67
N GLY A 190 2.45 -16.98 2.24
CA GLY A 190 2.73 -18.39 2.59
C GLY A 190 3.17 -18.58 4.03
N ASN A 191 3.93 -17.64 4.60
CA ASN A 191 4.28 -17.65 6.02
C ASN A 191 3.02 -17.59 6.90
N LEU A 192 1.97 -16.91 6.45
CA LEU A 192 0.73 -16.76 7.21
C LEU A 192 -0.13 -18.03 7.25
N ILE A 193 -0.21 -18.79 6.14
CA ILE A 193 -0.92 -20.09 6.11
C ILE A 193 -0.35 -21.00 7.19
N ARG A 194 0.98 -20.99 7.38
CA ARG A 194 1.64 -21.77 8.43
C ARG A 194 1.27 -21.28 9.83
N PHE A 195 1.22 -19.97 10.07
CA PHE A 195 0.85 -19.43 11.38
C PHE A 195 -0.64 -19.65 11.73
N HIS A 196 -1.55 -19.57 10.77
CA HIS A 196 -2.99 -19.86 10.99
C HIS A 196 -3.26 -21.37 11.12
N ALA A 197 -2.51 -22.23 10.43
CA ALA A 197 -2.62 -23.68 10.60
C ALA A 197 -2.08 -24.18 11.95
N SER A 198 -1.17 -23.43 12.59
CA SER A 198 -0.61 -23.77 13.91
C SER A 198 -1.40 -23.22 15.11
N SER A 199 -2.47 -22.45 14.87
CA SER A 199 -3.27 -21.80 15.91
C SER A 199 -4.69 -22.35 16.05
N ASN A 200 -4.96 -23.53 15.48
CA ASN A 200 -6.20 -24.30 15.65
C ASN A 200 -5.93 -25.59 16.40
#